data_AF-A0A1V5L6G6-F1
#
_entry.id   AF-A0A1V5L6G6-F1
#
_cell.length_a   1.000
_cell.length_b   1.000
_cell.length_c   1.000
_cell.angle_alpha   90.00
_cell.angle_beta   90.00
_cell.angle_gamma   90.00
#
_symmetry.space_group_name_H-M   'P 1'
#
loop_
_entity.id
_entity.type
_entity.pdbx_description
1 polymer ?
#
loop_
_entity_poly.entity_id
_entity_poly.type
_entity_poly.pdbx_seq_one_letter_code
_entity_poly.pdbx_strand_id
1 'polypeptide(L)' 'MTQNTTGDWGVRWFEFNRQDQPVQKARYFRTREAMERFMDKVQDKDNFYRFEATCGWATEARC' A
#
# COMPACT_ATOMS: atom_id res chain seq x y z
N MET A 1 5.17 17.50 9.76
CA MET A 1 4.91 17.61 8.31
C MET A 1 4.07 16.40 7.91
N THR A 2 2.75 16.49 8.07
CA THR A 2 1.83 15.37 7.83
C THR A 2 1.43 15.41 6.35
N GLN A 3 1.96 14.49 5.55
CA GLN A 3 1.59 14.38 4.14
C GLN A 3 0.10 14.01 4.05
N ASN A 4 -0.69 14.95 3.57
CA ASN A 4 -2.12 14.82 3.35
C ASN A 4 -2.34 13.99 2.07
N THR A 5 -2.21 12.66 2.16
CA THR A 5 -2.48 11.75 1.04
C THR A 5 -3.96 11.39 0.99
N THR A 6 -4.76 12.31 0.44
CA THR A 6 -6.18 12.13 0.12
C THR A 6 -6.32 11.13 -1.04
N GLY A 7 -6.29 9.85 -0.73
CA GLY A 7 -6.58 8.77 -1.67
C GLY A 7 -7.60 7.84 -1.07
N ASP A 8 -8.74 7.66 -1.75
CA ASP A 8 -9.83 6.80 -1.31
C ASP A 8 -9.43 5.31 -1.27
N TRP A 9 -8.28 4.93 -1.83
CA TRP A 9 -7.82 3.54 -1.92
C TRP A 9 -6.37 3.41 -1.42
N GLY A 10 -6.16 2.71 -0.32
CA GLY A 10 -4.85 2.47 0.28
C GLY A 10 -4.48 0.99 0.29
N VAL A 11 -3.21 0.69 0.05
CA VAL A 11 -2.65 -0.66 0.21
C VAL A 11 -1.44 -0.64 1.14
N ARG A 12 -1.38 -1.63 2.02
CA ARG A 12 -0.22 -1.93 2.88
C ARG A 12 0.37 -3.28 2.52
N TRP A 13 1.69 -3.33 2.42
CA TRP A 13 2.43 -4.52 2.06
C TRP A 13 3.79 -4.58 2.73
N PHE A 14 4.39 -5.77 2.74
CA PHE A 14 5.74 -5.99 3.20
C PHE A 14 6.64 -6.37 2.03
N GLU A 15 7.84 -5.82 2.04
CA GLU A 15 8.94 -6.21 1.15
C GLU A 15 10.15 -6.58 2.01
N PHE A 16 11.01 -7.48 1.55
CA PHE A 16 12.30 -7.70 2.18
C PHE A 16 13.29 -6.62 1.77
N ASN A 17 14.03 -6.10 2.74
CA ASN A 17 15.16 -5.21 2.49
C ASN A 17 16.43 -6.03 2.15
N ARG A 18 17.54 -5.35 1.87
CA ARG A 18 18.83 -6.00 1.55
C ARG A 18 19.44 -6.82 2.69
N GLN A 19 18.89 -6.71 3.90
CA GLN A 19 19.30 -7.48 5.09
C GLN A 19 18.32 -8.63 5.38
N ASP A 20 17.46 -8.98 4.42
CA ASP A 20 16.42 -10.00 4.56
C ASP A 20 15.39 -9.71 5.66
N GLN A 21 15.19 -8.44 5.98
CA GLN A 21 14.21 -8.02 7.00
C GLN A 21 12.92 -7.52 6.34
N PRO A 22 11.73 -7.94 6.82
CA PRO A 22 10.46 -7.46 6.30
C PRO A 22 10.25 -6.00 6.68
N VAL A 23 10.15 -5.13 5.69
CA VAL A 23 9.81 -3.72 5.84
C VAL A 23 8.38 -3.46 5.39
N GLN A 24 7.60 -2.85 6.28
CA GLN A 24 6.23 -2.45 5.97
C GLN A 24 6.24 -1.18 5.12
N LYS A 25 5.40 -1.16 4.08
CA LYS A 25 5.16 0.00 3.22
C LYS A 25 3.67 0.22 3.04
N ALA A 26 3.31 1.48 2.87
CA ALA A 26 1.94 1.90 2.64
C ALA A 26 1.90 2.92 1.51
N ARG A 27 0.86 2.85 0.67
CA ARG A 27 0.63 3.81 -0.40
C ARG A 27 -0.85 4.02 -0.63
N TYR A 28 -1.21 5.26 -0.89
CA TYR A 28 -2.58 5.70 -1.15
C TYR A 28 -2.73 6.17 -2.59
N PHE A 29 -3.91 5.91 -3.14
CA PHE A 29 -4.31 6.14 -4.52
C PHE A 29 -5.69 6.80 -4.54
N ARG A 30 -5.91 7.68 -5.52
CA ARG A 30 -7.21 8.31 -5.73
C ARG A 30 -8.23 7.39 -6.40
N THR A 31 -7.78 6.39 -7.15
CA THR A 31 -8.67 5.45 -7.85
C THR A 31 -8.28 4.02 -7.53
N ARG A 32 -9.31 3.14 -7.52
CA ARG A 32 -9.13 1.71 -7.30
C ARG A 32 -8.24 1.07 -8.36
N GLU A 33 -8.45 1.41 -9.63
CA GLU A 33 -7.66 0.89 -10.75
C GLU A 33 -6.17 1.19 -10.60
N ALA A 34 -5.81 2.38 -10.07
CA ALA A 34 -4.42 2.72 -9.82
C ALA A 34 -3.82 1.90 -8.66
N MET A 35 -4.61 1.61 -7.63
CA MET A 35 -4.22 0.71 -6.54
C MET A 35 -4.01 -0.72 -7.07
N GLU A 36 -4.95 -1.26 -7.84
CA GLU A 36 -4.87 -2.63 -8.38
C GLU A 36 -3.64 -2.79 -9.30
N ARG A 37 -3.43 -1.86 -10.24
CA ARG A 37 -2.21 -1.87 -11.09
C ARG A 37 -0.92 -1.77 -10.27
N PHE A 38 -0.96 -1.09 -9.13
CA PHE A 38 0.19 -1.03 -8.24
C PHE A 38 0.40 -2.34 -7.48
N MET A 39 -0.69 -2.98 -7.03
CA MET A 39 -0.64 -4.29 -6.40
C MET A 39 -0.04 -5.34 -7.33
N ASP A 40 -0.44 -5.36 -8.61
CA ASP A 40 0.14 -6.28 -9.61
C ASP A 40 1.65 -6.06 -9.75
N LYS A 41 2.08 -4.79 -9.85
CA LYS A 41 3.51 -4.44 -9.92
C LYS A 41 4.30 -4.80 -8.67
N VAL A 42 3.65 -4.78 -7.50
CA VAL A 42 4.31 -5.11 -6.23
C VAL A 42 4.45 -6.62 -6.10
N GLN A 43 3.45 -7.41 -6.51
CA GLN A 43 3.50 -8.88 -6.50
C GLN A 43 4.58 -9.44 -7.41
N ASP A 44 4.87 -8.76 -8.53
CA ASP A 44 5.90 -9.18 -9.48
C ASP A 44 7.33 -8.95 -8.96
N LYS A 45 7.51 -8.27 -7.82
CA LYS A 45 8.84 -8.05 -7.25
C LYS A 45 9.34 -9.29 -6.54
N ASP A 46 10.59 -9.64 -6.83
CA ASP A 46 11.30 -10.74 -6.16
C ASP A 46 11.40 -10.56 -4.62
N ASN A 47 11.40 -9.32 -4.14
CA ASN A 47 11.46 -9.02 -2.72
C ASN A 47 10.09 -8.80 -2.06
N PHE A 48 8.98 -9.11 -2.74
CA PHE A 48 7.65 -9.03 -2.16
C PHE A 48 7.42 -10.15 -1.15
N TYR A 49 6.90 -9.81 0.02
CA TYR A 49 6.56 -10.80 1.05
C TYR A 49 5.07 -11.08 1.10
N ARG A 50 4.25 -10.06 1.39
CA ARG A 50 2.78 -10.19 1.50
C ARG A 50 2.08 -8.84 1.45
N PHE A 51 0.80 -8.85 1.08
CA PHE A 51 -0.12 -7.76 1.42
C PHE A 51 -0.67 -7.95 2.84
N GLU A 52 -0.96 -6.84 3.51
CA GLU A 52 -1.53 -6.84 4.85
C GLU A 52 -2.97 -6.35 4.87
N ALA A 53 -3.27 -5.24 4.19
CA ALA A 53 -4.61 -4.68 4.13
C ALA A 53 -4.79 -3.80 2.89
N THR A 54 -5.97 -3.86 2.29
CA THR A 54 -6.48 -2.81 1.40
C THR A 54 -7.54 -2.04 2.19
N CYS A 55 -7.40 -0.73 2.32
CA CYS A 55 -8.34 0.12 3.02
C CYS A 55 -8.91 1.16 2.05
N GLY A 56 -10.23 1.17 1.91
CA GLY A 56 -10.92 2.28 1.28
C GLY A 56 -11.13 3.37 2.32
N TRP A 57 -10.56 4.57 2.16
CA TRP A 57 -10.95 5.70 3.00
C TRP A 57 -12.16 6.34 2.35
N ALA A 58 -13.37 5.98 2.80
CA ALA A 58 -14.49 6.90 2.67
C ALA A 58 -14.09 8.17 3.42
N THR A 59 -14.16 9.31 2.75
CA THR A 59 -13.95 10.61 3.39
C THR A 59 -14.69 10.67 4.74
N GLU A 60 -13.87 10.76 5.79
CA GLU A 60 -14.18 11.04 7.19
C GLU A 60 -14.64 9.89 8.11
N ALA A 61 -13.87 9.77 9.21
CA ALA A 61 -14.22 9.26 10.53
C ALA A 61 -14.05 7.75 10.85
N ARG A 62 -13.07 7.56 11.75
CA ARG A 62 -12.93 6.52 12.78
C ARG A 62 -12.34 5.16 12.41
N CYS A 63 -11.44 4.78 13.32
CA CYS A 63 -10.67 3.55 13.50
C CYS A 63 -11.50 2.27 13.35
#